data_AF-A0A956L8S0-F1
#
_entry.id   AF-A0A956L8S0-F1
#
_cell.length_a   1.000
_cell.length_b   1.000
_cell.length_c   1.000
_cell.angle_alpha   90.00
_cell.angle_beta   90.00
_cell.angle_gamma   90.00
#
_symmetry.space_group_name_H-M   'P 1'
#
loop_
_entity.id
_entity.type
_entity.pdbx_description
1 polymer ?
#
loop_
_entity_poly.entity_id
_entity_poly.type
_entity_poly.pdbx_seq_one_letter_code
_entity_poly.pdbx_strand_id
1 'polypeptide(L)'
;MTIQSTTTRRALVAASLLTLSLSIAVGCDPADTDLELDAEAEALELESESEAAPDEVAPVDGATLVDDVIPPPPVPETAVGADRTPDLDLANADDPTTLASWGSWVSEETPPDTCDTGQIVTAVDCYGPYCDEVQLYCASHGYGSGSRSWSPWFSEEGTSWQYCASGSFVSGVACHGWWCDEVSIECTDIGKPHAYCSWSGWHASNDPWYVAPTGYAVAGVQCGGAYCDQMRFYQCAI
;
A
#
# COMPACT_ATOMS: atom_id res chain seq x y z
N MET A 1 -69.01 -7.92 18.16
CA MET A 1 -68.75 -6.63 17.50
C MET A 1 -67.82 -6.89 16.33
N THR A 2 -68.06 -6.19 15.23
CA THR A 2 -67.88 -6.56 13.82
C THR A 2 -66.43 -6.69 13.31
N ILE A 3 -66.26 -7.56 12.29
CA ILE A 3 -65.05 -7.88 11.49
C ILE A 3 -64.84 -6.84 10.37
N GLN A 4 -63.58 -6.41 10.11
CA GLN A 4 -63.00 -5.97 8.82
C GLN A 4 -61.47 -6.16 8.91
N SER A 5 -60.68 -6.87 8.09
CA SER A 5 -60.58 -7.19 6.64
C SER A 5 -59.97 -6.09 5.75
N THR A 6 -58.93 -6.49 5.00
CA THR A 6 -58.24 -5.85 3.85
C THR A 6 -57.19 -4.75 4.20
N THR A 7 -56.01 -4.61 3.58
CA THR A 7 -55.62 -4.82 2.18
C THR A 7 -54.10 -4.98 2.02
N THR A 8 -53.71 -5.89 1.13
CA THR A 8 -52.38 -6.20 0.58
C THR A 8 -51.82 -5.07 -0.30
N ARG A 9 -50.52 -4.75 -0.22
CA ARG A 9 -49.73 -4.27 -1.38
C ARG A 9 -48.32 -4.84 -1.37
N ARG A 10 -48.07 -5.73 -2.34
CA ARG A 10 -46.76 -6.22 -2.77
C ARG A 10 -46.06 -5.09 -3.54
N ALA A 11 -44.81 -4.78 -3.19
CA ALA A 11 -43.92 -4.02 -4.05
C ALA A 11 -43.04 -5.03 -4.82
N LEU A 12 -43.33 -5.23 -6.10
CA LEU A 12 -42.38 -5.80 -7.05
C LEU A 12 -41.39 -4.69 -7.41
N VAL A 13 -40.11 -4.86 -7.07
CA VAL A 13 -39.04 -4.09 -7.70
C VAL A 13 -38.54 -4.94 -8.86
N ALA A 14 -38.77 -4.41 -10.07
CA ALA A 14 -38.38 -5.03 -11.32
C ALA A 14 -36.85 -5.04 -11.45
N ALA A 15 -36.29 -6.23 -11.63
CA ALA A 15 -34.92 -6.42 -12.09
C ALA A 15 -34.83 -5.98 -13.56
N SER A 16 -34.01 -4.96 -13.83
CA SER A 16 -33.71 -4.52 -15.19
C SER A 16 -32.38 -5.14 -15.61
N LEU A 17 -32.45 -6.34 -16.18
CA LEU A 17 -31.35 -7.02 -16.86
C LEU A 17 -31.18 -6.38 -18.25
N LEU A 18 -30.12 -5.59 -18.45
CA LEU A 18 -29.64 -5.26 -19.78
C LEU A 18 -28.81 -6.45 -20.29
N THR A 19 -29.42 -7.30 -21.11
CA THR A 19 -28.72 -8.29 -21.92
C THR A 19 -28.25 -7.62 -23.21
N LEU A 20 -26.96 -7.36 -23.32
CA LEU A 20 -26.33 -6.98 -24.59
C LEU A 20 -25.95 -8.27 -25.33
N SER A 21 -26.82 -8.71 -26.25
CA SER A 21 -26.53 -9.83 -27.16
C SER A 21 -25.72 -9.30 -28.35
N LEU A 22 -24.41 -9.55 -28.35
CA LEU A 22 -23.56 -9.37 -29.52
C LEU A 22 -23.55 -10.68 -30.32
N SER A 23 -24.30 -10.72 -31.41
CA SER A 23 -24.25 -11.83 -32.38
C SER A 23 -23.07 -11.61 -33.33
N ILE A 24 -21.93 -12.23 -33.06
CA ILE A 24 -20.87 -12.40 -34.06
C ILE A 24 -21.15 -13.71 -34.79
N ALA A 25 -21.70 -13.60 -36.00
CA ALA A 25 -21.67 -14.68 -36.96
C ALA A 25 -20.27 -14.73 -37.59
N VAL A 26 -19.39 -15.57 -37.05
CA VAL A 26 -18.18 -15.99 -37.76
C VAL A 26 -18.58 -17.14 -38.66
N GLY A 27 -18.67 -16.86 -39.96
CA GLY A 27 -18.73 -17.88 -40.98
C GLY A 27 -17.37 -18.56 -41.09
N CYS A 28 -17.36 -19.89 -40.99
CA CYS A 28 -16.25 -20.70 -41.46
C CYS A 28 -16.36 -20.81 -42.98
N ASP A 29 -15.36 -20.32 -43.71
CA ASP A 29 -15.07 -20.75 -45.08
C ASP A 29 -13.59 -21.17 -45.13
N PRO A 30 -13.27 -22.46 -45.32
CA PRO A 30 -11.91 -22.95 -45.43
C PRO A 30 -11.57 -23.24 -46.89
N ALA A 31 -10.86 -22.33 -47.56
CA ALA A 31 -10.10 -22.66 -48.75
C ALA A 31 -9.00 -21.61 -49.01
N ASP A 32 -7.76 -22.11 -49.04
CA ASP A 32 -6.63 -21.64 -49.83
C ASP A 32 -6.41 -20.13 -49.98
N THR A 33 -5.35 -19.62 -49.33
CA THR A 33 -4.29 -18.91 -50.05
C THR A 33 -3.06 -18.73 -49.17
N ASP A 34 -2.01 -19.46 -49.52
CA ASP A 34 -0.62 -19.18 -49.13
C ASP A 34 -0.26 -17.74 -49.54
N LEU A 35 0.04 -16.89 -48.56
CA LEU A 35 0.76 -15.63 -48.77
C LEU A 35 1.79 -15.47 -47.65
N GLU A 36 3.00 -15.95 -47.96
CA GLU A 36 4.25 -15.37 -47.47
C GLU A 36 4.25 -13.87 -47.78
N LEU A 37 4.56 -13.01 -46.80
CA LEU A 37 5.31 -11.77 -47.02
C LEU A 37 5.66 -11.12 -45.66
N ASP A 38 6.89 -11.41 -45.28
CA ASP A 38 7.94 -10.49 -44.84
C ASP A 38 7.67 -9.60 -43.62
N ALA A 39 8.32 -10.03 -42.54
CA ALA A 39 8.70 -9.21 -41.42
C ALA A 39 9.58 -8.05 -41.87
N GLU A 40 9.10 -6.82 -41.70
CA GLU A 40 9.96 -5.64 -41.60
C GLU A 40 9.99 -5.19 -40.14
N ALA A 41 11.09 -5.54 -39.48
CA ALA A 41 11.51 -5.00 -38.21
C ALA A 41 12.02 -3.57 -38.46
N GLU A 42 11.26 -2.56 -38.07
CA GLU A 42 11.80 -1.21 -37.91
C GLU A 42 12.43 -1.11 -36.53
N ALA A 43 13.76 -1.26 -36.53
CA ALA A 43 14.62 -0.83 -35.45
C ALA A 43 14.56 0.70 -35.35
N LEU A 44 14.10 1.22 -34.21
CA LEU A 44 14.27 2.63 -33.86
C LEU A 44 15.36 2.73 -32.79
N GLU A 45 16.60 2.74 -33.27
CA GLU A 45 17.74 3.23 -32.50
C GLU A 45 17.67 4.76 -32.51
N LEU A 46 17.52 5.36 -31.34
CA LEU A 46 17.81 6.78 -31.15
C LEU A 46 18.61 6.93 -29.86
N GLU A 47 19.91 6.76 -30.05
CA GLU A 47 20.95 7.26 -29.17
C GLU A 47 20.85 8.79 -29.10
N SER A 48 20.82 9.34 -27.90
CA SER A 48 21.42 10.65 -27.67
C SER A 48 21.92 10.72 -26.23
N GLU A 49 23.15 10.27 -26.07
CA GLU A 49 24.02 10.66 -24.98
C GLU A 49 24.17 12.20 -25.02
N SER A 50 24.01 12.83 -23.86
CA SER A 50 24.47 14.20 -23.68
C SER A 50 25.40 14.23 -22.47
N GLU A 51 26.69 14.06 -22.74
CA GLU A 51 27.76 14.35 -21.81
C GLU A 51 27.73 15.83 -21.40
N ALA A 52 27.40 16.11 -20.14
CA ALA A 52 27.81 17.34 -19.48
C ALA A 52 29.03 17.03 -18.61
N ALA A 53 30.19 17.46 -19.09
CA ALA A 53 31.47 17.42 -18.40
C ALA A 53 31.47 18.37 -17.17
N PRO A 54 32.43 18.19 -16.24
CA PRO A 54 32.35 18.68 -14.87
C PRO A 54 32.80 20.13 -14.73
N ASP A 55 32.12 20.89 -13.87
CA ASP A 55 32.56 22.22 -13.46
C ASP A 55 33.66 22.07 -12.39
N GLU A 56 34.89 22.36 -12.79
CA GLU A 56 36.05 22.51 -11.90
C GLU A 56 35.83 23.71 -10.97
N VAL A 57 35.49 23.46 -9.71
CA VAL A 57 35.63 24.46 -8.65
C VAL A 57 36.92 24.22 -7.88
N ALA A 58 37.80 25.22 -8.00
CA ALA A 58 39.12 25.34 -7.41
C ALA A 58 39.21 25.06 -5.90
N PRO A 59 40.42 24.72 -5.40
CA PRO A 59 40.68 24.46 -3.99
C PRO A 59 40.66 25.77 -3.18
N VAL A 60 39.84 25.81 -2.13
CA VAL A 60 39.98 26.78 -1.05
C VAL A 60 40.82 26.18 0.07
N ASP A 61 42.03 26.72 0.18
CA ASP A 61 42.94 26.55 1.30
C ASP A 61 42.32 26.95 2.64
N GLY A 62 42.55 26.12 3.65
CA GLY A 62 43.04 26.57 4.95
C GLY A 62 42.04 27.22 5.92
N ALA A 63 41.42 26.40 6.76
CA ALA A 63 41.19 26.77 8.16
C ALA A 63 41.10 25.51 9.03
N THR A 64 42.21 25.20 9.70
CA THR A 64 42.26 24.28 10.85
C THR A 64 41.47 24.88 12.01
N LEU A 65 40.36 24.24 12.39
CA LEU A 65 39.82 24.34 13.74
C LEU A 65 39.79 22.92 14.31
N VAL A 66 40.63 22.72 15.32
CA VAL A 66 40.66 21.56 16.19
C VAL A 66 39.35 21.54 16.97
N ASP A 67 38.45 20.61 16.64
CA ASP A 67 37.28 20.34 17.47
C ASP A 67 37.73 19.34 18.55
N ASP A 68 37.67 19.80 19.79
CA ASP A 68 37.98 19.07 20.99
C ASP A 68 37.17 17.77 21.05
N VAL A 69 37.86 16.63 20.92
CA VAL A 69 37.31 15.31 21.23
C VAL A 69 37.02 15.27 22.73
N ILE A 70 35.79 15.63 23.09
CA ILE A 70 35.24 15.34 24.41
C ILE A 70 35.09 13.81 24.47
N PRO A 71 35.82 13.10 25.35
CA PRO A 71 35.62 11.68 25.52
C PRO A 71 34.19 11.43 26.03
N PRO A 72 33.49 10.40 25.52
CA PRO A 72 32.17 10.06 26.01
C PRO A 72 32.26 9.72 27.52
N PRO A 73 31.25 10.11 28.33
CA PRO A 73 31.23 9.74 29.73
C PRO A 73 31.20 8.21 29.87
N PRO A 74 31.82 7.65 30.93
CA PRO A 74 31.79 6.22 31.17
C PRO A 74 30.34 5.76 31.33
N VAL A 75 29.91 4.89 30.43
CA VAL A 75 28.65 4.16 30.56
C VAL A 75 28.73 3.26 31.79
N PRO A 76 27.79 3.35 32.76
CA PRO A 76 27.72 2.38 33.83
C PRO A 76 27.31 1.03 33.26
N GLU A 77 28.23 0.07 33.29
CA GLU A 77 27.95 -1.34 33.07
C GLU A 77 27.05 -1.85 34.18
N THR A 78 25.73 -1.80 33.95
CA THR A 78 24.76 -2.61 34.67
C THR A 78 24.19 -3.64 33.71
N ALA A 79 24.95 -4.72 33.53
CA ALA A 79 24.42 -5.98 33.03
C ALA A 79 23.60 -6.64 34.15
N VAL A 80 22.28 -6.51 34.07
CA VAL A 80 21.35 -7.44 34.71
C VAL A 80 20.31 -7.81 33.66
N GLY A 81 20.37 -9.05 33.20
CA GLY A 81 19.41 -9.61 32.25
C GLY A 81 18.00 -9.55 32.83
N ALA A 82 17.11 -8.89 32.09
CA ALA A 82 15.67 -8.99 32.29
C ALA A 82 15.08 -9.47 30.96
N ASP A 83 14.79 -10.76 30.95
CA ASP A 83 13.66 -11.41 30.30
C ASP A 83 12.63 -10.41 29.74
N ARG A 84 12.55 -10.30 28.41
CA ARG A 84 11.59 -9.46 27.69
C ARG A 84 10.31 -10.24 27.39
N THR A 85 9.73 -10.85 28.41
CA THR A 85 8.29 -11.11 28.40
C THR A 85 7.63 -9.96 29.18
N PRO A 86 6.89 -9.06 28.53
CA PRO A 86 6.00 -8.20 29.27
C PRO A 86 5.00 -9.10 30.00
N ASP A 87 5.06 -9.04 31.33
CA ASP A 87 4.09 -9.65 32.23
C ASP A 87 2.69 -9.23 31.77
N LEU A 88 1.93 -10.20 31.25
CA LEU A 88 0.56 -10.04 30.74
C LEU A 88 -0.39 -9.88 31.93
N ASP A 89 -0.18 -8.85 32.75
CA ASP A 89 -1.10 -8.48 33.80
C ASP A 89 -1.81 -7.17 33.42
N LEU A 90 -3.05 -7.36 32.97
CA LEU A 90 -4.16 -6.39 32.98
C LEU A 90 -4.04 -5.22 31.97
N ALA A 91 -4.14 -5.55 30.68
CA ALA A 91 -4.64 -4.59 29.70
C ALA A 91 -6.09 -4.19 30.10
N ASN A 92 -6.25 -2.97 30.60
CA ASN A 92 -7.55 -2.32 30.66
C ASN A 92 -8.09 -2.24 29.23
N ALA A 93 -9.23 -2.88 28.98
CA ALA A 93 -9.93 -2.79 27.69
C ALA A 93 -10.47 -1.37 27.36
N ASP A 94 -10.17 -0.39 28.23
CA ASP A 94 -10.61 1.01 28.13
C ASP A 94 -9.42 2.00 28.08
N ASP A 95 -8.16 1.55 27.90
CA ASP A 95 -7.03 2.46 27.72
C ASP A 95 -6.90 2.87 26.24
N PRO A 96 -7.15 4.15 25.87
CA PRO A 96 -7.02 4.60 24.48
C PRO A 96 -5.57 4.56 23.95
N THR A 97 -4.58 4.18 24.76
CA THR A 97 -3.21 3.93 24.30
C THR A 97 -3.02 2.53 23.69
N THR A 98 -4.00 1.63 23.76
CA THR A 98 -4.04 0.40 22.94
C THR A 98 -4.63 0.61 21.54
N LEU A 99 -4.92 1.86 21.14
CA LEU A 99 -5.60 2.17 19.88
C LEU A 99 -4.68 2.35 18.68
N ALA A 100 -3.37 2.25 18.86
CA ALA A 100 -2.43 2.23 17.76
C ALA A 100 -1.27 1.27 18.01
N SER A 101 -1.02 0.38 17.04
CA SER A 101 -0.01 -0.66 17.17
C SER A 101 0.45 -1.12 15.80
N TRP A 102 1.67 -1.64 15.77
CA TRP A 102 2.15 -2.47 14.68
C TRP A 102 1.35 -3.78 14.66
N GLY A 103 0.91 -4.19 13.47
CA GLY A 103 0.22 -5.44 13.23
C GLY A 103 1.17 -6.63 13.16
N SER A 104 0.83 -7.64 12.37
CA SER A 104 1.73 -8.77 12.11
C SER A 104 2.57 -8.51 10.85
N TRP A 105 3.73 -9.15 10.75
CA TRP A 105 4.46 -9.21 9.48
C TRP A 105 3.68 -10.07 8.48
N VAL A 106 3.59 -9.57 7.25
CA VAL A 106 2.90 -10.17 6.10
C VAL A 106 3.91 -10.40 4.99
N SER A 107 3.85 -11.56 4.39
CA SER A 107 4.64 -12.04 3.25
C SER A 107 3.80 -13.06 2.48
N GLU A 108 4.29 -13.60 1.37
CA GLU A 108 3.57 -14.64 0.62
C GLU A 108 3.36 -15.94 1.41
N GLU A 109 4.14 -16.14 2.47
CA GLU A 109 4.10 -17.30 3.35
C GLU A 109 3.12 -17.12 4.52
N THR A 110 2.58 -15.91 4.71
CA THR A 110 1.74 -15.56 5.86
C THR A 110 0.37 -15.01 5.45
N PRO A 111 -0.65 -15.12 6.32
CA PRO A 111 -1.96 -14.56 6.02
C PRO A 111 -1.91 -13.03 5.88
N PRO A 112 -2.87 -12.43 5.15
CA PRO A 112 -3.05 -10.98 5.14
C PRO A 112 -3.22 -10.41 6.55
N ASP A 113 -2.68 -9.22 6.78
CA ASP A 113 -2.89 -8.45 8.01
C ASP A 113 -3.87 -7.30 7.77
N THR A 114 -4.69 -7.03 8.77
CA THR A 114 -5.72 -6.00 8.71
C THR A 114 -5.86 -5.29 10.04
N CYS A 115 -6.02 -3.98 10.00
CA CYS A 115 -6.36 -3.17 11.15
C CYS A 115 -7.73 -3.56 11.73
N ASP A 116 -7.88 -3.35 13.05
CA ASP A 116 -9.15 -3.56 13.74
C ASP A 116 -10.21 -2.56 13.27
N THR A 117 -11.47 -2.85 13.61
CA THR A 117 -12.58 -1.93 13.32
C THR A 117 -12.35 -0.57 13.97
N GLY A 118 -12.50 0.51 13.22
CA GLY A 118 -12.23 1.87 13.69
C GLY A 118 -10.77 2.32 13.56
N GLN A 119 -9.91 1.49 12.94
CA GLN A 119 -8.53 1.83 12.63
C GLN A 119 -8.25 1.83 11.11
N ILE A 120 -7.23 2.61 10.73
CA ILE A 120 -6.66 2.68 9.37
C ILE A 120 -5.14 2.80 9.47
N VAL A 121 -4.45 2.58 8.36
CA VAL A 121 -2.99 2.60 8.29
C VAL A 121 -2.45 4.02 8.29
N THR A 122 -1.54 4.32 9.22
CA THR A 122 -0.83 5.61 9.29
C THR A 122 0.69 5.47 9.17
N ALA A 123 1.22 4.26 9.24
CA ALA A 123 2.62 3.96 8.94
C ALA A 123 2.75 2.55 8.36
N VAL A 124 3.81 2.32 7.61
CA VAL A 124 4.13 1.04 6.96
C VAL A 124 5.61 0.78 7.12
N ASP A 125 5.97 -0.44 7.48
CA ASP A 125 7.35 -0.90 7.52
C ASP A 125 7.52 -2.08 6.55
N CYS A 126 8.70 -2.22 5.98
CA CYS A 126 9.09 -3.43 5.28
C CYS A 126 10.55 -3.76 5.52
N TYR A 127 10.86 -5.04 5.62
CA TYR A 127 12.23 -5.52 5.84
C TYR A 127 12.49 -6.81 5.06
N GLY A 128 13.77 -7.22 5.07
CA GLY A 128 14.23 -8.37 4.31
C GLY A 128 14.59 -8.01 2.86
N PRO A 129 15.10 -8.98 2.08
CA PRO A 129 15.33 -8.78 0.66
C PRO A 129 14.04 -8.35 -0.04
N TYR A 130 14.10 -7.34 -0.91
CA TYR A 130 12.97 -6.92 -1.76
C TYR A 130 11.68 -6.51 -1.02
N CYS A 131 11.75 -6.11 0.26
CA CYS A 131 10.56 -5.81 1.07
C CYS A 131 9.56 -6.99 1.15
N ASP A 132 10.11 -8.21 1.17
CA ASP A 132 9.38 -9.49 1.32
C ASP A 132 8.43 -9.51 2.53
N GLU A 133 8.83 -8.87 3.63
CA GLU A 133 8.04 -8.82 4.85
C GLU A 133 7.54 -7.40 5.12
N VAL A 134 6.22 -7.21 5.08
CA VAL A 134 5.53 -5.93 5.25
C VAL A 134 4.71 -5.91 6.54
N GLN A 135 4.72 -4.80 7.27
CA GLN A 135 3.89 -4.63 8.47
C GLN A 135 3.21 -3.27 8.46
N LEU A 136 1.98 -3.25 8.97
CA LEU A 136 1.17 -2.03 9.05
C LEU A 136 1.17 -1.49 10.48
N TYR A 137 1.24 -0.17 10.61
CA TYR A 137 0.89 0.52 11.84
C TYR A 137 -0.54 1.05 11.73
N CYS A 138 -1.43 0.43 12.50
CA CYS A 138 -2.84 0.76 12.55
C CYS A 138 -3.08 1.78 13.65
N ALA A 139 -3.86 2.81 13.36
CA ALA A 139 -4.26 3.83 14.33
C ALA A 139 -5.74 4.17 14.22
N SER A 140 -6.37 4.50 15.35
CA SER A 140 -7.77 4.91 15.39
C SER A 140 -8.00 6.21 14.61
N HIS A 141 -9.08 6.25 13.82
CA HIS A 141 -9.47 7.45 13.04
C HIS A 141 -10.64 8.23 13.63
N GLY A 142 -11.33 7.70 14.65
CA GLY A 142 -12.43 8.40 15.34
C GLY A 142 -13.71 8.61 14.53
N TYR A 143 -13.82 8.02 13.34
CA TYR A 143 -15.02 8.04 12.49
C TYR A 143 -15.72 6.67 12.50
N GLY A 144 -16.90 6.59 11.86
CA GLY A 144 -17.56 5.31 11.63
C GLY A 144 -16.81 4.48 10.59
N SER A 145 -16.76 3.16 10.75
CA SER A 145 -16.26 2.24 9.73
C SER A 145 -17.42 1.71 8.86
N GLY A 146 -17.27 1.85 7.56
CA GLY A 146 -18.18 1.37 6.52
C GLY A 146 -17.72 0.05 5.92
N SER A 147 -17.98 -0.12 4.62
CA SER A 147 -17.60 -1.32 3.88
C SER A 147 -16.09 -1.47 3.76
N ARG A 148 -15.63 -2.72 3.75
CA ARG A 148 -14.24 -3.11 3.48
C ARG A 148 -14.18 -3.86 2.14
N SER A 149 -13.14 -3.63 1.36
CA SER A 149 -12.90 -4.36 0.11
C SER A 149 -11.43 -4.41 -0.23
N TRP A 150 -10.95 -5.58 -0.65
CA TRP A 150 -9.62 -5.76 -1.21
C TRP A 150 -9.53 -5.23 -2.64
N SER A 151 -8.39 -4.63 -2.99
CA SER A 151 -8.05 -4.33 -4.36
C SER A 151 -7.74 -5.61 -5.15
N PRO A 152 -7.77 -5.57 -6.49
CA PRO A 152 -7.04 -6.56 -7.28
C PRO A 152 -5.56 -6.62 -6.87
N TRP A 153 -4.92 -7.76 -7.12
CA TRP A 153 -3.46 -7.89 -7.03
C TRP A 153 -2.77 -6.98 -8.03
N PHE A 154 -1.62 -6.41 -7.64
CA PHE A 154 -0.89 -5.43 -8.42
C PHE A 154 0.63 -5.51 -8.10
N SER A 155 1.48 -5.22 -9.08
CA SER A 155 2.96 -5.29 -9.00
C SER A 155 3.60 -4.36 -10.03
N GLU A 156 4.92 -4.18 -9.99
CA GLU A 156 5.63 -3.36 -11.00
C GLU A 156 5.49 -3.90 -12.44
N GLU A 157 5.20 -5.19 -12.60
CA GLU A 157 5.12 -5.86 -13.91
C GLU A 157 3.83 -5.51 -14.68
N GLY A 158 2.88 -4.86 -14.02
CA GLY A 158 1.59 -4.49 -14.60
C GLY A 158 1.08 -3.15 -14.10
N THR A 159 -0.14 -3.16 -13.56
CA THR A 159 -0.62 -2.00 -12.82
C THR A 159 0.18 -1.93 -11.53
N SER A 160 1.06 -0.94 -11.39
CA SER A 160 1.98 -0.88 -10.25
C SER A 160 1.42 -0.19 -9.02
N TRP A 161 0.16 0.23 -9.04
CA TRP A 161 -0.43 0.96 -7.93
C TRP A 161 -1.92 0.67 -7.76
N GLN A 162 -2.40 0.84 -6.53
CA GLN A 162 -3.82 0.88 -6.21
C GLN A 162 -4.11 2.03 -5.25
N TYR A 163 -5.30 2.62 -5.39
CA TYR A 163 -5.87 3.55 -4.42
C TYR A 163 -7.19 3.04 -3.91
N CYS A 164 -7.49 3.39 -2.67
CA CYS A 164 -8.82 3.35 -2.13
C CYS A 164 -9.70 4.42 -2.81
N ALA A 165 -11.00 4.13 -2.94
CA ALA A 165 -11.95 5.11 -3.40
C ALA A 165 -12.01 6.31 -2.43
N SER A 166 -12.38 7.49 -2.92
CA SER A 166 -12.59 8.66 -2.05
C SER A 166 -13.61 8.34 -0.96
N GLY A 167 -13.29 8.64 0.30
CA GLY A 167 -14.05 8.16 1.45
C GLY A 167 -13.34 7.04 2.22
N SER A 168 -12.46 6.29 1.55
CA SER A 168 -11.85 5.07 2.07
C SER A 168 -10.33 5.16 2.20
N PHE A 169 -9.78 4.48 3.19
CA PHE A 169 -8.33 4.44 3.46
C PHE A 169 -7.86 3.01 3.61
N VAL A 170 -6.55 2.80 3.48
CA VAL A 170 -5.93 1.49 3.62
C VAL A 170 -6.10 1.02 5.05
N SER A 171 -6.55 -0.22 5.20
CA SER A 171 -6.79 -0.90 6.47
C SER A 171 -6.23 -2.32 6.50
N GLY A 172 -5.52 -2.75 5.45
CA GLY A 172 -4.94 -4.08 5.38
C GLY A 172 -4.04 -4.25 4.18
N VAL A 173 -3.19 -5.26 4.24
CA VAL A 173 -2.25 -5.64 3.19
C VAL A 173 -2.20 -7.16 3.06
N ALA A 174 -2.03 -7.62 1.83
CA ALA A 174 -1.80 -9.01 1.50
C ALA A 174 -0.66 -9.08 0.49
N CYS A 175 0.17 -10.11 0.63
CA CYS A 175 1.28 -10.43 -0.26
C CYS A 175 0.98 -11.74 -1.02
N HIS A 176 1.45 -11.80 -2.25
CA HIS A 176 1.47 -12.99 -3.10
C HIS A 176 2.70 -12.93 -4.02
N GLY A 177 2.97 -14.01 -4.75
CA GLY A 177 4.18 -14.13 -5.56
C GLY A 177 5.41 -14.42 -4.69
N TRP A 178 6.59 -14.44 -5.30
CA TRP A 178 7.84 -14.61 -4.54
C TRP A 178 8.26 -13.25 -3.99
N TRP A 179 8.65 -13.16 -2.71
CA TRP A 179 9.15 -11.92 -2.11
C TRP A 179 8.12 -10.79 -2.03
N CYS A 180 6.85 -11.10 -1.76
CA CYS A 180 5.75 -10.14 -1.80
C CYS A 180 5.67 -9.29 -3.10
N ASP A 181 6.03 -9.86 -4.25
CA ASP A 181 6.02 -9.17 -5.54
C ASP A 181 4.62 -8.67 -5.95
N GLU A 182 3.58 -9.46 -5.64
CA GLU A 182 2.19 -9.07 -5.87
C GLU A 182 1.51 -8.61 -4.57
N VAL A 183 1.07 -7.35 -4.55
CA VAL A 183 0.43 -6.75 -3.38
C VAL A 183 -1.08 -6.60 -3.62
N SER A 184 -1.87 -6.74 -2.56
CA SER A 184 -3.27 -6.29 -2.52
C SER A 184 -3.50 -5.48 -1.25
N ILE A 185 -4.24 -4.39 -1.36
CA ILE A 185 -4.57 -3.53 -0.22
C ILE A 185 -6.05 -3.62 0.11
N GLU A 186 -6.38 -3.66 1.39
CA GLU A 186 -7.75 -3.54 1.85
C GLU A 186 -8.11 -2.07 2.06
N CYS A 187 -9.25 -1.66 1.52
CA CYS A 187 -9.78 -0.32 1.71
C CYS A 187 -11.01 -0.35 2.60
N THR A 188 -11.02 0.46 3.65
CA THR A 188 -12.16 0.68 4.54
C THR A 188 -12.73 2.07 4.34
N ASP A 189 -14.03 2.15 4.06
CA ASP A 189 -14.76 3.42 4.01
C ASP A 189 -14.88 4.02 5.42
N ILE A 190 -14.49 5.28 5.59
CA ILE A 190 -14.64 6.05 6.83
C ILE A 190 -15.56 7.26 6.67
N GLY A 191 -16.17 7.43 5.48
CA GLY A 191 -17.06 8.53 5.17
C GLY A 191 -16.38 9.90 5.07
N LYS A 192 -15.05 9.93 4.94
CA LYS A 192 -14.25 11.16 4.80
C LYS A 192 -13.63 11.27 3.42
N PRO A 193 -14.05 12.26 2.60
CA PRO A 193 -13.48 12.41 1.27
C PRO A 193 -11.99 12.71 1.39
N HIS A 194 -11.21 12.16 0.47
CA HIS A 194 -9.79 12.44 0.36
C HIS A 194 -9.53 13.94 0.20
N ALA A 195 -8.59 14.49 0.98
CA ALA A 195 -8.16 15.88 0.87
C ALA A 195 -6.63 15.97 0.92
N TYR A 196 -6.05 16.98 0.26
CA TYR A 196 -4.62 17.30 0.31
C TYR A 196 -3.68 16.13 0.01
N CYS A 197 -4.01 15.30 -0.96
CA CYS A 197 -3.25 14.07 -1.17
C CYS A 197 -1.93 14.26 -1.90
N SER A 198 -0.94 13.44 -1.56
CA SER A 198 0.34 13.37 -2.25
C SER A 198 0.94 11.97 -2.14
N TRP A 199 1.81 11.62 -3.08
CA TRP A 199 2.70 10.47 -2.91
C TRP A 199 3.82 10.80 -1.93
N SER A 200 4.20 9.84 -1.09
CA SER A 200 5.46 9.86 -0.35
C SER A 200 6.67 9.73 -1.29
N GLY A 201 7.87 9.78 -0.71
CA GLY A 201 9.06 9.22 -1.36
C GLY A 201 8.94 7.70 -1.52
N TRP A 202 9.86 7.13 -2.29
CA TRP A 202 10.08 5.68 -2.32
C TRP A 202 10.72 5.23 -1.01
N HIS A 203 10.32 4.05 -0.55
CA HIS A 203 10.77 3.38 0.66
C HIS A 203 11.18 1.96 0.28
N ALA A 204 12.42 1.59 0.58
CA ALA A 204 12.96 0.25 0.38
C ALA A 204 13.25 -0.44 1.73
N SER A 205 13.65 -1.70 1.69
CA SER A 205 13.84 -2.51 2.91
C SER A 205 14.98 -2.07 3.83
N ASN A 206 15.84 -1.17 3.33
CA ASN A 206 16.93 -0.56 4.09
C ASN A 206 16.60 0.86 4.56
N ASP A 207 15.41 1.37 4.25
CA ASP A 207 14.92 2.66 4.73
C ASP A 207 14.25 2.51 6.10
N PRO A 208 14.13 3.61 6.88
CA PRO A 208 13.21 3.61 8.02
C PRO A 208 11.77 3.42 7.55
N TRP A 209 10.93 2.89 8.43
CA TRP A 209 9.50 2.79 8.19
C TRP A 209 8.90 4.13 7.78
N TYR A 210 7.94 4.07 6.87
CA TYR A 210 7.18 5.23 6.43
C TYR A 210 6.17 5.63 7.51
N VAL A 211 6.02 6.94 7.76
CA VAL A 211 4.99 7.50 8.63
C VAL A 211 4.27 8.63 7.91
N ALA A 212 2.95 8.53 7.81
CA ALA A 212 2.13 9.61 7.28
C ALA A 212 2.19 10.85 8.20
N PRO A 213 2.15 12.08 7.65
CA PRO A 213 2.08 13.29 8.45
C PRO A 213 0.91 13.26 9.43
N THR A 214 1.00 14.00 10.54
CA THR A 214 -0.11 14.10 11.49
C THR A 214 -1.38 14.60 10.80
N GLY A 215 -2.49 13.86 10.98
CA GLY A 215 -3.76 14.13 10.33
C GLY A 215 -3.87 13.57 8.91
N TYR A 216 -2.95 12.69 8.50
CA TYR A 216 -2.99 11.95 7.24
C TYR A 216 -3.04 10.45 7.51
N ALA A 217 -3.57 9.72 6.54
CA ALA A 217 -3.54 8.26 6.50
C ALA A 217 -3.22 7.77 5.08
N VAL A 218 -2.82 6.51 4.99
CA VAL A 218 -2.52 5.85 3.72
C VAL A 218 -3.83 5.57 2.99
N ALA A 219 -3.93 6.05 1.75
CA ALA A 219 -5.07 5.89 0.85
C ALA A 219 -4.70 5.10 -0.41
N GLY A 220 -3.44 4.70 -0.59
CA GLY A 220 -3.00 3.87 -1.69
C GLY A 220 -1.53 3.50 -1.58
N VAL A 221 -1.12 2.55 -2.39
CA VAL A 221 0.23 1.96 -2.40
C VAL A 221 0.67 1.81 -3.84
N GLN A 222 1.96 2.00 -4.09
CA GLN A 222 2.59 1.77 -5.37
C GLN A 222 3.89 0.98 -5.21
N CYS A 223 4.02 -0.08 -6.00
CA CYS A 223 5.24 -0.85 -6.21
C CYS A 223 6.16 -0.17 -7.24
N GLY A 224 7.45 -0.34 -7.04
CA GLY A 224 8.52 0.09 -7.91
C GLY A 224 9.77 -0.75 -7.66
N GLY A 225 10.77 -0.59 -8.54
CA GLY A 225 11.91 -1.48 -8.57
C GLY A 225 11.51 -2.91 -8.97
N ALA A 226 12.43 -3.87 -8.85
CA ALA A 226 12.13 -5.27 -9.19
C ALA A 226 11.55 -5.98 -7.95
N TYR A 227 10.54 -6.82 -8.16
CA TYR A 227 9.86 -7.57 -7.10
C TYR A 227 9.25 -6.66 -6.03
N CYS A 228 8.64 -5.54 -6.44
CA CYS A 228 8.12 -4.50 -5.54
C CYS A 228 9.13 -4.04 -4.44
N ASP A 229 10.44 -4.05 -4.70
CA ASP A 229 11.46 -3.74 -3.68
C ASP A 229 11.46 -2.30 -3.15
N GLN A 230 10.73 -1.43 -3.83
CA GLN A 230 10.48 -0.06 -3.42
C GLN A 230 8.98 0.20 -3.42
N MET A 231 8.48 0.66 -2.28
CA MET A 231 7.09 1.05 -2.13
C MET A 231 6.98 2.57 -1.94
N ARG A 232 5.90 3.16 -2.41
CA ARG A 232 5.50 4.51 -1.98
C ARG A 232 4.02 4.55 -1.66
N PHE A 233 3.65 5.51 -0.82
CA PHE A 233 2.34 5.56 -0.19
C PHE A 233 1.62 6.82 -0.60
N TYR A 234 0.40 6.65 -1.09
CA TYR A 234 -0.48 7.77 -1.39
C TYR A 234 -1.15 8.17 -0.08
N GLN A 235 -0.79 9.32 0.44
CA GLN A 235 -1.29 9.83 1.71
C GLN A 235 -2.30 10.94 1.47
N CYS A 236 -3.40 10.92 2.22
CA CYS A 236 -4.43 11.95 2.19
C CYS A 236 -4.75 12.40 3.62
N ALA A 237 -5.14 13.66 3.78
CA ALA A 237 -5.65 14.19 5.03
C ALA A 237 -6.99 13.55 5.39
N ILE A 238 -7.23 13.34 6.70
CA ILE A 238 -8.44 12.74 7.29
C ILE A 238 -9.22 13.69 8.20
#